data_AF-A0A5E4JZ22-F1
#
_entry.id   AF-A0A5E4JZ22-F1
#
_cell.length_a   1.000
_cell.length_b   1.000
_cell.length_c   1.000
_cell.angle_alpha   90.00
_cell.angle_beta   90.00
_cell.angle_gamma   90.00
#
_symmetry.space_group_name_H-M   'P 1'
#
loop_
_entity.id
_entity.type
_entity.pdbx_description
1 polymer ?
#
loop_
_entity_poly.entity_id
_entity_poly.type
_entity_poly.pdbx_seq_one_letter_code
_entity_poly.pdbx_strand_id
1 'polypeptide(L)'
;MKTKSQIEKQLVKKTNPELVKTIIEAKKKKNWLEIAGILSSPRINKINVNLTLLNKEAKDGETVIVPGKVLSEGELTKKVKIAAFGFSEKAKEKILKVKGETLTILEEIKKNPDAKNIRIIKK
;
A
#
# COMPACT_ATOMS: atom_id res chain seq x y z
N MET A 1 -1.03 -17.82 -0.04
CA MET A 1 -1.76 -16.79 0.74
C MET A 1 -1.80 -17.21 2.20
N LYS A 2 -1.66 -16.27 3.14
CA LYS A 2 -1.80 -16.58 4.58
C LYS A 2 -3.26 -16.81 4.93
N THR A 3 -3.52 -17.72 5.86
CA THR A 3 -4.87 -17.94 6.39
C THR A 3 -5.28 -16.83 7.37
N LYS A 4 -6.59 -16.62 7.53
CA LYS A 4 -7.14 -15.60 8.46
C LYS A 4 -6.60 -15.76 9.89
N SER A 5 -6.41 -17.00 10.34
CA SER A 5 -5.86 -17.32 11.67
C SER A 5 -4.37 -16.95 11.81
N GLN A 6 -3.56 -17.12 10.75
CA GLN A 6 -2.15 -16.71 10.77
C GLN A 6 -2.00 -15.18 10.82
N ILE A 7 -2.92 -14.44 10.20
CA ILE A 7 -2.98 -12.97 10.27
C ILE A 7 -3.31 -12.53 11.70
N GLU A 8 -4.26 -13.17 12.37
CA GLU A 8 -4.59 -12.88 13.77
C GLU A 8 -3.44 -13.09 14.73
N LYS A 9 -2.74 -14.23 14.64
CA LYS A 9 -1.55 -14.51 15.48
C LYS A 9 -0.45 -13.46 15.30
N GLN A 10 -0.32 -12.89 14.10
CA GLN A 10 0.67 -11.85 13.81
C GLN A 10 0.19 -10.45 14.20
N LEU A 11 -1.12 -10.18 14.12
CA LEU A 11 -1.74 -8.92 14.55
C LEU A 11 -1.48 -8.64 16.04
N VAL A 12 -1.63 -9.67 16.89
CA VAL A 12 -1.40 -9.59 18.34
C VAL A 12 0.03 -9.14 18.68
N LYS A 13 1.00 -9.41 17.80
CA LYS A 13 2.41 -9.03 17.99
C LYS A 13 2.73 -7.61 17.51
N LYS A 14 1.76 -6.88 16.94
CA LYS A 14 1.98 -5.53 16.41
C LYS A 14 1.57 -4.46 17.42
N THR A 15 2.52 -3.60 17.76
CA THR A 15 2.31 -2.49 18.69
C THR A 15 1.70 -1.25 18.03
N ASN A 16 1.81 -1.10 16.69
CA ASN A 16 1.34 0.11 16.01
C ASN A 16 -0.18 0.06 15.78
N PRO A 17 -0.98 0.98 16.38
CA PRO A 17 -2.44 0.94 16.32
C PRO A 17 -3.00 1.25 14.92
N GLU A 18 -2.34 2.09 14.12
CA GLU A 18 -2.78 2.44 12.77
C GLU A 18 -2.65 1.25 11.82
N LEU A 19 -1.56 0.51 11.96
CA LEU A 19 -1.33 -0.72 11.21
C LEU A 19 -2.36 -1.80 11.57
N VAL A 20 -2.65 -1.95 12.86
CA VAL A 20 -3.67 -2.90 13.34
C VAL A 20 -5.06 -2.55 12.76
N LYS A 21 -5.47 -1.28 12.83
CA LYS A 21 -6.73 -0.81 12.23
C LYS A 21 -6.81 -1.12 10.74
N THR A 22 -5.74 -0.81 9.99
CA THR A 22 -5.67 -1.07 8.55
C THR A 22 -5.80 -2.56 8.23
N ILE A 23 -5.13 -3.43 9.00
CA ILE A 23 -5.23 -4.89 8.81
C ILE A 23 -6.64 -5.40 9.12
N ILE A 24 -7.29 -4.88 10.16
CA ILE A 24 -8.66 -5.29 10.52
C ILE A 24 -9.63 -4.90 9.40
N GLU A 25 -9.56 -3.68 8.88
CA GLU A 25 -10.41 -3.24 7.77
C GLU A 25 -10.13 -4.03 6.48
N ALA A 26 -8.86 -4.30 6.18
CA ALA A 26 -8.48 -5.13 5.04
C ALA A 26 -8.96 -6.59 5.19
N LYS A 27 -8.90 -7.18 6.39
CA LYS A 27 -9.35 -8.55 6.67
C LYS A 27 -10.85 -8.74 6.42
N LYS A 28 -11.65 -7.68 6.62
CA LYS A 28 -13.10 -7.71 6.37
C LYS A 28 -13.44 -7.86 4.89
N LYS A 29 -12.54 -7.49 3.98
CA LYS A 29 -12.79 -7.48 2.53
C LYS A 29 -11.96 -8.55 1.83
N LYS A 30 -12.61 -9.43 1.04
CA LYS A 30 -11.94 -10.56 0.38
C LYS A 30 -10.79 -10.12 -0.54
N ASN A 31 -10.99 -9.04 -1.29
CA ASN A 31 -10.00 -8.51 -2.25
C ASN A 31 -8.76 -7.91 -1.56
N TRP A 32 -8.90 -7.51 -0.30
CA TRP A 32 -7.83 -6.90 0.49
C TRP A 32 -7.12 -7.90 1.41
N LEU A 33 -7.56 -9.15 1.42
CA LEU A 33 -7.01 -10.20 2.27
C LEU A 33 -5.53 -10.49 1.95
N GLU A 34 -5.13 -10.32 0.69
CA GLU A 34 -3.73 -10.43 0.26
C GLU A 34 -2.87 -9.30 0.87
N ILE A 35 -3.36 -8.06 0.78
CA ILE A 35 -2.71 -6.87 1.35
C ILE A 35 -2.61 -6.99 2.88
N ALA A 36 -3.67 -7.47 3.53
CA ALA A 36 -3.69 -7.75 4.97
C ALA A 36 -2.60 -8.77 5.35
N GLY A 37 -2.42 -9.82 4.54
CA GLY A 37 -1.38 -10.83 4.74
C GLY A 37 0.04 -10.27 4.68
N ILE A 38 0.29 -9.34 3.76
CA ILE A 38 1.58 -8.65 3.60
C ILE A 38 1.81 -7.65 4.73
N LEU A 39 0.82 -6.81 5.06
CA LEU A 39 0.92 -5.84 6.16
C LEU A 39 1.13 -6.51 7.53
N SER A 40 0.51 -7.67 7.71
CA SER A 40 0.67 -8.50 8.91
C SER A 40 2.06 -9.10 9.03
N SER A 41 2.83 -9.21 7.94
CA SER A 41 4.18 -9.79 7.97
C SER A 41 5.14 -9.05 8.91
N PRO A 42 6.20 -9.73 9.39
CA PRO A 42 7.32 -9.10 10.08
C PRO A 42 7.89 -7.92 9.28
N ARG A 43 8.52 -6.96 9.97
CA ARG A 43 9.06 -5.75 9.34
C ARG A 43 10.09 -6.06 8.23
N ILE A 44 10.87 -7.13 8.39
CA ILE A 44 11.85 -7.59 7.41
C ILE A 44 11.24 -8.02 6.07
N ASN A 45 9.98 -8.50 6.08
CA ASN A 45 9.26 -8.90 4.87
C ASN A 45 8.36 -7.78 4.32
N LYS A 46 8.42 -6.57 4.90
CA LYS A 46 7.70 -5.43 4.35
C LYS A 46 8.47 -4.85 3.19
N ILE A 47 7.73 -4.53 2.13
CA ILE A 47 8.28 -4.06 0.87
C ILE A 47 8.57 -2.56 0.99
N ASN A 48 9.70 -2.14 0.42
CA ASN A 48 9.98 -0.74 0.14
C ASN A 48 9.96 -0.54 -1.36
N VAL A 49 9.18 0.42 -1.85
CA VAL A 49 9.00 0.64 -3.28
C VAL A 49 9.56 1.99 -3.68
N ASN A 50 10.37 1.99 -4.74
CA ASN A 50 10.95 3.20 -5.31
C ASN A 50 10.04 3.79 -6.40
N LEU A 51 10.16 5.11 -6.64
CA LEU A 51 9.40 5.79 -7.69
C LEU A 51 9.70 5.23 -9.08
N THR A 52 10.94 4.78 -9.34
CA THR A 52 11.29 4.11 -10.61
C THR A 52 10.41 2.90 -10.87
N LEU A 53 10.18 2.07 -9.85
CA LEU A 53 9.38 0.86 -9.97
C LEU A 53 7.90 1.21 -10.16
N LEU A 54 7.42 2.20 -9.42
CA LEU A 54 6.07 2.76 -9.59
C LEU A 54 5.87 3.30 -11.01
N ASN A 55 6.82 4.04 -11.56
CA ASN A 55 6.70 4.61 -12.89
C ASN A 55 6.66 3.51 -13.99
N LYS A 56 7.38 2.41 -13.78
CA LYS A 56 7.41 1.28 -14.71
C LYS A 56 6.13 0.45 -14.64
N GLU A 57 5.64 0.17 -13.45
CA GLU A 57 4.46 -0.69 -13.26
C GLU A 57 3.14 0.04 -13.41
N ALA A 58 3.05 1.30 -12.96
CA ALA A 58 1.82 2.05 -13.00
C ALA A 58 1.47 2.47 -14.43
N LYS A 59 0.19 2.35 -14.78
CA LYS A 59 -0.37 2.99 -15.97
C LYS A 59 -1.05 4.29 -15.58
N ASP A 60 -1.11 5.23 -16.53
CA ASP A 60 -1.72 6.54 -16.31
C ASP A 60 -3.20 6.37 -15.92
N GLY A 61 -3.62 7.03 -14.84
CA GLY A 61 -4.98 6.95 -14.31
C GLY A 61 -5.32 5.71 -13.47
N GLU A 62 -4.39 4.78 -13.23
CA GLU A 62 -4.61 3.63 -12.35
C GLU A 62 -4.33 3.95 -10.87
N THR A 63 -4.93 3.15 -9.98
CA THR A 63 -4.65 3.18 -8.53
C THR A 63 -3.66 2.08 -8.16
N VAL A 64 -2.53 2.48 -7.59
CA VAL A 64 -1.45 1.59 -7.19
C VAL A 64 -1.43 1.47 -5.67
N ILE A 65 -1.42 0.23 -5.17
CA ILE A 65 -1.30 -0.05 -3.74
C ILE A 65 0.09 -0.57 -3.44
N VAL A 66 0.70 0.04 -2.43
CA VAL A 66 1.98 -0.38 -1.86
C VAL A 66 1.76 -0.78 -0.40
N PRO A 67 1.78 -2.08 -0.04
CA PRO A 67 1.62 -2.57 1.33
C PRO A 67 2.88 -2.35 2.20
N GLY A 68 3.50 -1.18 2.08
CA GLY A 68 4.82 -0.86 2.61
C GLY A 68 5.15 0.62 2.52
N LYS A 69 6.44 0.96 2.54
CA LYS A 69 6.92 2.34 2.46
C LYS A 69 7.32 2.70 1.04
N VAL A 70 6.90 3.87 0.57
CA VAL A 70 7.34 4.44 -0.72
C VAL A 70 8.52 5.37 -0.49
N LEU A 71 9.60 5.13 -1.23
CA LEU A 71 10.84 5.89 -1.21
C LEU A 71 10.96 6.78 -2.45
N SER A 72 11.79 7.82 -2.37
CA SER A 72 11.89 8.88 -3.38
C SER A 72 12.89 8.59 -4.51
N GLU A 73 13.43 7.38 -4.58
CA GLU A 73 14.46 7.04 -5.57
C GLU A 73 13.83 6.92 -6.97
N GLY A 74 14.42 7.65 -7.92
CA GLY A 74 13.93 7.77 -9.29
C GLY A 74 12.97 8.92 -9.53
N GLU A 75 12.29 8.85 -10.67
CA GLU A 75 11.33 9.85 -11.15
C GLU A 75 10.00 9.19 -11.48
N LEU A 76 8.92 9.89 -11.15
CA LEU A 76 7.57 9.53 -11.53
C LEU A 76 7.15 10.52 -12.61
N THR A 77 6.79 10.05 -13.80
CA THR A 77 6.35 10.93 -14.90
C THR A 77 4.85 10.81 -15.19
N LYS A 78 4.21 9.76 -14.67
CA LYS A 78 2.80 9.44 -14.89
C LYS A 78 1.91 9.99 -13.79
N LYS A 79 0.68 10.36 -14.15
CA LYS A 79 -0.36 10.76 -13.19
C LYS A 79 -1.03 9.51 -12.65
N VAL A 80 -0.65 9.14 -11.44
CA VAL A 80 -1.12 7.91 -10.80
C VAL A 80 -1.54 8.19 -9.37
N LYS A 81 -2.49 7.39 -8.90
CA LYS A 81 -2.98 7.44 -7.53
C LYS A 81 -2.27 6.37 -6.73
N ILE A 82 -1.48 6.75 -5.74
CA ILE A 82 -0.66 5.82 -4.96
C ILE A 82 -1.20 5.74 -3.54
N ALA A 83 -1.63 4.55 -3.14
CA ALA A 83 -2.05 4.24 -1.79
C ALA A 83 -0.97 3.42 -1.06
N ALA A 84 -0.35 3.96 -0.01
CA ALA A 84 0.71 3.26 0.73
C ALA A 84 0.50 3.30 2.24
N PHE A 85 1.26 2.48 2.98
CA PHE A 85 1.29 2.56 4.44
C PHE A 85 2.05 3.80 4.91
N GLY A 86 3.08 4.18 4.15
CA GLY A 86 3.83 5.40 4.42
C GLY A 86 4.63 5.86 3.22
N PHE A 87 4.96 7.14 3.22
CA PHE A 87 5.76 7.78 2.18
C PHE A 87 6.94 8.49 2.82
N SER A 88 8.09 8.51 2.14
CA SER A 88 9.15 9.46 2.44
C SER A 88 8.69 10.87 2.06
N GLU A 89 9.12 11.90 2.80
CA GLU A 89 8.79 13.30 2.52
C GLU A 89 9.15 13.69 1.09
N LYS A 90 10.39 13.39 0.67
CA LYS A 90 10.86 13.59 -0.71
C LYS A 90 10.03 12.84 -1.75
N ALA A 91 9.45 11.69 -1.37
CA ALA A 91 8.60 10.92 -2.28
C ALA A 91 7.25 11.61 -2.47
N LYS A 92 6.64 12.11 -1.39
CA LYS A 92 5.40 12.90 -1.46
C LYS A 92 5.59 14.12 -2.34
N GLU A 93 6.67 14.87 -2.16
CA GLU A 93 6.97 16.05 -2.97
C GLU A 93 7.06 15.73 -4.45
N LYS A 94 7.78 14.66 -4.82
CA LYS A 94 7.90 14.22 -6.23
C LYS A 94 6.56 13.78 -6.81
N ILE A 95 5.73 13.08 -6.04
CA ILE A 95 4.40 12.65 -6.49
C ILE A 95 3.48 13.86 -6.68
N LEU A 96 3.51 14.83 -5.76
CA LEU A 96 2.70 16.04 -5.85
C LEU A 96 3.12 16.91 -7.05
N LYS A 97 4.42 16.98 -7.36
CA LYS A 97 4.95 17.72 -8.53
C LYS A 97 4.36 17.25 -9.85
N VAL A 98 4.10 15.95 -10.00
CA VAL A 98 3.49 15.39 -11.21
C VAL A 98 1.96 15.38 -11.18
N LYS A 99 1.34 16.11 -10.24
CA LYS A 99 -0.11 16.07 -9.98
C LYS A 99 -0.62 14.65 -9.70
N GLY A 100 0.23 13.82 -9.10
CA GLY A 100 -0.15 12.51 -8.58
C GLY A 100 -0.86 12.65 -7.23
N GLU A 101 -1.69 11.66 -6.92
CA GLU A 101 -2.41 11.59 -5.65
C GLU A 101 -1.73 10.62 -4.70
N THR A 102 -1.50 11.03 -3.45
CA THR A 102 -1.05 10.13 -2.37
C THR A 102 -2.17 9.87 -1.41
N LEU A 103 -2.49 8.60 -1.15
CA LEU A 103 -3.47 8.18 -0.17
C LEU A 103 -2.89 7.16 0.79
N THR A 104 -3.56 7.02 1.94
CA THR A 104 -3.26 5.93 2.86
C THR A 104 -4.04 4.69 2.46
N ILE A 105 -3.48 3.49 2.70
CA ILE A 105 -4.20 2.22 2.47
C ILE A 105 -5.57 2.22 3.14
N LEU A 106 -5.67 2.78 4.35
CA LEU A 106 -6.92 2.88 5.10
C LEU A 106 -7.99 3.70 4.35
N GLU A 107 -7.60 4.82 3.76
CA GLU A 107 -8.50 5.68 2.99
C GLU A 107 -8.93 5.01 1.70
N GLU A 108 -8.01 4.32 1.02
CA GLU A 108 -8.33 3.59 -0.21
C GLU A 108 -9.28 2.41 0.07
N ILE A 109 -9.08 1.69 1.18
CA ILE A 109 -10.02 0.66 1.63
C ILE A 109 -11.41 1.27 1.82
N LYS A 110 -11.52 2.45 2.43
CA LYS A 110 -12.81 3.11 2.67
C LYS A 110 -13.47 3.60 1.38
N LYS A 111 -12.70 4.23 0.48
CA LYS A 111 -13.20 4.74 -0.81
C LYS A 111 -13.58 3.61 -1.78
N ASN A 112 -12.80 2.54 -1.85
CA ASN A 112 -12.99 1.45 -2.82
C ASN A 112 -12.95 0.06 -2.14
N PRO A 113 -14.05 -0.36 -1.49
CA PRO A 113 -14.15 -1.69 -0.87
C PRO A 113 -13.84 -2.85 -1.83
N ASP A 114 -14.24 -2.72 -3.09
CA ASP A 114 -14.18 -3.78 -4.11
C ASP A 114 -12.80 -3.91 -4.78
N ALA A 115 -11.89 -2.98 -4.51
CA ALA A 115 -10.57 -2.92 -5.15
C ALA A 115 -10.65 -3.00 -6.69
N LYS A 116 -11.66 -2.36 -7.30
CA LYS A 116 -11.78 -2.31 -8.76
C LYS A 116 -10.71 -1.40 -9.35
N ASN A 117 -10.02 -1.87 -10.40
CA ASN A 117 -8.96 -1.17 -11.11
C ASN A 117 -7.72 -0.81 -10.26
N ILE A 118 -7.39 -1.70 -9.33
CA ILE A 118 -6.28 -1.55 -8.41
C ILE A 118 -5.12 -2.46 -8.81
N ARG A 119 -3.90 -1.93 -8.75
CA ARG A 119 -2.67 -2.68 -8.95
C ARG A 119 -1.86 -2.78 -7.66
N ILE A 120 -1.67 -4.00 -7.18
CA ILE A 120 -0.92 -4.27 -5.95
C ILE A 120 0.54 -4.53 -6.30
N ILE A 121 1.45 -3.72 -5.76
CA ILE A 121 2.90 -3.95 -5.89
C ILE A 121 3.35 -4.89 -4.78
N LYS A 122 3.96 -5.99 -5.18
CA LYS A 122 4.37 -7.09 -4.29
C LYS A 122 5.85 -7.49 -4.41
N LYS A 123 6.66 -6.74 -5.15
CA LYS A 123 8.04 -7.09 -5.51
C LYS A 123 9.06 -6.32 -4.68
#